data_AF-A0A0B7AUA1-F1
#
_entry.id   AF-A0A0B7AUA1-F1
#
_cell.length_a   1.000
_cell.length_b   1.000
_cell.length_c   1.000
_cell.angle_alpha   90.00
_cell.angle_beta   90.00
_cell.angle_gamma   90.00
#
_symmetry.space_group_name_H-M   'P 1'
#
loop_
_entity.id
_entity.type
_entity.pdbx_description
1 polymer ?
#
loop_
_entity_poly.entity_id
_entity_poly.type
_entity_poly.pdbx_seq_one_letter_code
_entity_poly.pdbx_strand_id
1 'polypeptide(L)'
;MVTMIFLEHIMQETLQDHQTSITIGGRPLCDLRFADDIDLMAGTEEELQELTSKLETVSRKYRMEINKEKIKILVNRSNNHKHTNIWLNGQKLEEVETFKYHGSYICNDGNSGKEIKSRLAMASAAISRLNVIWKSKIYR
;
A
#
# COMPACT_ATOMS: atom_id res chain seq x y z
N MET A 1 -1.75 -13.03 -16.55
CA MET A 1 -3.17 -13.48 -16.55
C MET A 1 -3.38 -14.68 -15.62
N VAL A 2 -2.62 -15.78 -15.75
CA VAL A 2 -2.75 -16.95 -14.86
C VAL A 2 -2.42 -16.63 -13.38
N THR A 3 -1.38 -15.84 -13.11
CA THR A 3 -0.98 -15.44 -11.74
C THR A 3 -2.04 -14.63 -11.01
N MET A 4 -2.83 -13.84 -11.74
CA MET A 4 -3.89 -13.00 -11.16
C MET A 4 -5.06 -13.84 -10.63
N ILE A 5 -5.32 -15.00 -11.24
CA ILE A 5 -6.37 -15.94 -10.81
C ILE A 5 -6.01 -16.59 -9.47
N PHE A 6 -4.72 -16.92 -9.26
CA PHE A 6 -4.23 -17.45 -8.00
C PHE A 6 -4.31 -16.41 -6.88
N LEU A 7 -3.91 -15.17 -7.18
CA LEU A 7 -3.99 -14.07 -6.23
C LEU A 7 -5.44 -13.81 -5.79
N GLU A 8 -6.39 -13.84 -6.73
CA GLU A 8 -7.82 -13.71 -6.46
C GLU A 8 -8.30 -14.81 -5.50
N HIS A 9 -7.96 -16.08 -5.74
CA HIS A 9 -8.36 -17.20 -4.88
C HIS A 9 -7.75 -17.09 -3.47
N ILE A 10 -6.47 -16.70 -3.38
CA ILE A 10 -5.81 -16.48 -2.08
C ILE A 10 -6.54 -15.40 -1.30
N MET A 11 -6.88 -14.29 -1.95
CA MET A 11 -7.56 -13.18 -1.29
C MET A 11 -8.99 -13.54 -0.89
N GLN A 12 -9.74 -14.24 -1.74
CA GLN A 12 -11.07 -14.73 -1.41
C GLN A 12 -11.06 -15.66 -0.18
N GLU A 13 -10.13 -16.61 -0.12
CA GLU A 13 -10.00 -17.53 1.02
C GLU A 13 -9.45 -16.81 2.28
N THR A 14 -8.58 -15.83 2.11
CA THR A 14 -8.07 -15.00 3.22
C THR A 14 -9.17 -14.15 3.84
N LEU A 15 -10.00 -13.52 3.02
CA LEU A 15 -11.06 -12.63 3.47
C LEU A 15 -12.37 -13.35 3.81
N GLN A 16 -12.46 -14.66 3.56
CA GLN A 16 -13.63 -15.46 3.90
C GLN A 16 -13.94 -15.32 5.40
N ASP A 17 -15.16 -14.92 5.72
CA ASP A 17 -15.66 -14.68 7.10
C ASP A 17 -14.91 -13.59 7.89
N HIS A 18 -14.03 -12.81 7.25
CA HIS A 18 -13.34 -11.71 7.90
C HIS A 18 -14.31 -10.53 8.12
N GLN A 19 -14.43 -10.08 9.37
CA GLN A 19 -15.16 -8.87 9.72
C GLN A 19 -14.19 -7.72 9.82
N THR A 20 -14.31 -6.78 8.90
CA THR A 20 -13.48 -5.58 8.92
C THR A 20 -14.06 -4.50 9.83
N SER A 21 -13.19 -3.83 10.59
CA SER A 21 -13.57 -2.67 11.40
C SER A 21 -13.60 -1.35 10.61
N ILE A 22 -13.03 -1.34 9.39
CA ILE A 22 -12.96 -0.14 8.54
C ILE A 22 -14.15 -0.10 7.59
N THR A 23 -14.78 1.08 7.49
CA THR A 23 -15.82 1.34 6.49
C THR A 23 -15.59 2.65 5.76
N ILE A 24 -15.87 2.66 4.46
CA ILE A 24 -15.90 3.89 3.64
C ILE A 24 -17.29 4.02 3.03
N GLY A 25 -17.99 5.11 3.33
CA GLY A 25 -19.35 5.34 2.85
C GLY A 25 -20.34 4.25 3.28
N GLY A 26 -20.13 3.66 4.46
CA GLY A 26 -20.93 2.55 5.00
C GLY A 26 -20.64 1.18 4.38
N ARG A 27 -19.61 1.06 3.54
CA ARG A 27 -19.18 -0.22 2.97
C ARG A 27 -17.90 -0.72 3.66
N PRO A 28 -17.83 -2.00 4.05
CA PRO A 28 -16.62 -2.59 4.61
C PRO A 28 -15.45 -2.50 3.61
N LEU A 29 -14.27 -2.16 4.10
CA LEU A 29 -13.06 -2.09 3.29
C LEU A 29 -11.86 -2.64 4.07
N CYS A 30 -11.34 -3.80 3.65
CA CYS A 30 -10.18 -4.46 4.28
C CYS A 30 -9.00 -4.64 3.32
N ASP A 31 -9.17 -4.43 2.01
CA ASP A 31 -8.09 -4.56 1.04
C ASP A 31 -8.18 -3.59 -0.14
N LEU A 32 -7.03 -3.25 -0.71
CA LEU A 32 -6.88 -2.65 -2.04
C LEU A 32 -5.97 -3.54 -2.87
N ARG A 33 -6.33 -3.73 -4.14
CA ARG A 33 -5.61 -4.64 -5.04
C ARG A 33 -5.37 -3.95 -6.37
N PHE A 34 -4.11 -3.92 -6.80
CA PHE A 34 -3.74 -3.38 -8.09
C PHE A 34 -2.61 -4.19 -8.71
N ALA A 35 -2.89 -4.81 -9.87
CA ALA A 35 -1.97 -5.70 -10.55
C ALA A 35 -1.43 -6.81 -9.62
N ASP A 36 -0.16 -6.70 -9.21
CA ASP A 36 0.55 -7.60 -8.31
C ASP A 36 0.71 -7.08 -6.88
N ASP A 37 0.24 -5.87 -6.58
CA ASP A 37 0.27 -5.27 -5.24
C ASP A 37 -1.07 -5.51 -4.50
N ILE A 38 -0.97 -5.88 -3.22
CA ILE A 38 -2.08 -6.02 -2.27
C ILE A 38 -1.78 -5.16 -1.06
N ASP A 39 -2.72 -4.30 -0.67
CA ASP A 39 -2.71 -3.60 0.60
C ASP A 39 -3.81 -4.14 1.49
N LEU A 40 -3.46 -4.54 2.71
CA LEU A 40 -4.42 -4.92 3.75
C LEU A 40 -4.65 -3.75 4.70
N MET A 41 -5.89 -3.55 5.11
CA MET A 41 -6.30 -2.48 6.01
C MET A 41 -7.12 -3.07 7.16
N ALA A 42 -6.84 -2.59 8.36
CA ALA A 42 -7.52 -2.97 9.58
C ALA A 42 -7.53 -1.77 10.54
N GLY A 43 -8.58 -1.65 11.35
CA GLY A 43 -8.73 -0.56 12.31
C GLY A 43 -8.01 -0.82 13.63
N THR A 44 -7.61 -2.06 13.90
CA THR A 44 -6.80 -2.43 15.08
C THR A 44 -5.56 -3.24 14.71
N GLU A 45 -4.58 -3.27 15.62
CA GLU A 45 -3.35 -4.06 15.46
C GLU A 45 -3.64 -5.56 15.46
N GLU A 46 -4.59 -6.00 16.29
CA GLU A 46 -5.00 -7.39 16.40
C GLU A 46 -5.66 -7.89 15.11
N GLU A 47 -6.55 -7.09 14.53
CA GLU A 47 -7.22 -7.39 13.26
C GLU A 47 -6.19 -7.45 12.11
N LEU A 48 -5.23 -6.53 12.08
CA LEU A 48 -4.15 -6.54 11.08
C LEU A 48 -3.26 -7.78 11.22
N GLN A 49 -2.93 -8.18 12.45
CA GLN A 49 -2.12 -9.36 12.73
C GLN A 49 -2.85 -10.64 12.30
N GLU A 50 -4.14 -10.74 12.58
CA GLU A 50 -4.97 -11.88 12.16
C GLU A 50 -5.01 -11.99 10.63
N LEU A 51 -5.34 -10.89 9.94
CA LEU A 51 -5.35 -10.83 8.47
C LEU A 51 -4.01 -11.23 7.85
N THR A 52 -2.92 -10.68 8.39
CA THR A 52 -1.56 -10.96 7.91
C THR A 52 -1.19 -12.44 8.09
N SER A 53 -1.56 -13.03 9.23
CA SER A 53 -1.29 -14.45 9.53
C SER A 53 -2.13 -15.39 8.66
N LYS A 54 -3.37 -15.01 8.38
CA LYS A 54 -4.26 -15.76 7.50
C LYS A 54 -3.78 -15.70 6.05
N LEU A 55 -3.41 -14.51 5.56
CA LEU A 55 -2.83 -14.34 4.22
C LEU A 55 -1.60 -15.22 4.02
N GLU A 56 -0.73 -15.28 5.02
CA GLU A 56 0.46 -16.15 5.04
C GLU A 56 0.09 -17.63 4.88
N THR A 57 -0.85 -18.09 5.71
CA THR A 57 -1.30 -19.49 5.73
C THR A 57 -1.90 -19.90 4.39
N VAL A 58 -2.77 -19.05 3.83
CA VAL A 58 -3.41 -19.29 2.55
C VAL A 58 -2.37 -19.22 1.42
N SER A 59 -1.50 -18.21 1.40
CA SER A 59 -0.44 -18.10 0.38
C SER A 59 0.43 -19.37 0.32
N ARG A 60 0.82 -19.90 1.49
CA ARG A 60 1.59 -21.14 1.59
C ARG A 60 0.83 -22.35 1.03
N LYS A 61 -0.49 -22.45 1.25
CA LYS A 61 -1.35 -23.51 0.70
C LYS A 61 -1.28 -23.55 -0.84
N TYR A 62 -1.22 -22.39 -1.49
CA TYR A 62 -1.09 -22.25 -2.94
C TYR A 62 0.37 -22.26 -3.43
N ARG A 63 1.35 -22.59 -2.57
CA ARG A 63 2.79 -22.58 -2.87
C ARG A 63 3.32 -21.21 -3.30
N MET A 64 2.71 -20.14 -2.79
CA MET A 64 3.17 -18.77 -2.96
C MET A 64 3.92 -18.31 -1.71
N GLU A 65 5.02 -17.61 -1.93
CA GLU A 65 5.84 -17.05 -0.85
C GLU A 65 5.70 -15.52 -0.82
N ILE A 66 5.46 -15.01 0.37
CA ILE A 66 5.35 -13.57 0.61
C ILE A 66 6.75 -13.00 0.86
N ASN A 67 7.16 -12.04 0.04
CA ASN A 67 8.43 -11.32 0.26
C ASN A 67 8.28 -10.32 1.41
N LYS A 68 8.76 -10.72 2.59
CA LYS A 68 8.67 -9.96 3.84
C LYS A 68 9.41 -8.62 3.79
N GLU A 69 10.49 -8.52 3.01
CA GLU A 69 11.27 -7.29 2.90
C GLU A 69 10.53 -6.19 2.12
N LYS A 70 9.64 -6.61 1.21
CA LYS A 70 8.80 -5.70 0.43
C LYS A 70 7.57 -5.22 1.19
N ILE A 71 7.12 -5.94 2.21
CA ILE A 71 5.98 -5.51 3.02
C ILE A 71 6.39 -4.36 3.92
N LYS A 72 5.57 -3.31 3.90
CA LYS A 72 5.67 -2.16 4.80
C LYS A 72 4.33 -1.97 5.50
N ILE A 73 4.38 -1.49 6.74
CA ILE A 73 3.22 -1.14 7.53
C ILE A 73 3.17 0.37 7.64
N LEU A 74 2.03 0.95 7.27
CA LEU A 74 1.75 2.36 7.45
C LEU A 74 0.59 2.49 8.44
N VAL A 75 0.85 3.09 9.59
CA VAL A 75 -0.16 3.29 10.64
C VAL A 75 -0.60 4.74 10.62
N ASN A 76 -1.91 5.01 10.53
CA ASN A 76 -2.40 6.38 10.66
C ASN A 76 -2.22 6.86 12.11
N ARG A 77 -1.20 7.70 12.36
CA ARG A 77 -0.87 8.21 13.70
C ARG A 77 -1.69 9.44 14.03
N SER A 78 -2.96 9.22 14.37
CA SER A 78 -3.77 10.23 15.05
C SER A 78 -3.56 10.10 16.57
N ASN A 79 -2.55 10.79 17.11
CA ASN A 79 -2.25 10.97 18.55
C ASN A 79 -1.74 9.73 19.32
N ASN A 80 -0.49 9.80 19.82
CA ASN A 80 0.10 8.97 20.88
C ASN A 80 0.13 7.43 20.71
N HIS A 81 -0.13 6.89 19.53
CA HIS A 81 -0.01 5.45 19.30
C HIS A 81 1.44 4.96 19.41
N LYS A 82 1.65 3.89 20.18
CA LYS A 82 2.90 3.10 20.21
C LYS A 82 3.13 2.47 18.83
N HIS A 83 4.39 2.19 18.52
CA HIS A 83 4.77 1.39 17.36
C HIS A 83 4.00 0.07 17.32
N THR A 84 3.47 -0.25 16.14
CA THR A 84 2.73 -1.50 15.91
C THR A 84 3.72 -2.65 15.74
N ASN A 85 3.36 -3.82 16.26
CA ASN A 85 4.17 -5.04 16.23
C ASN A 85 3.43 -6.13 15.47
N ILE A 86 3.42 -6.01 14.14
CA ILE A 86 2.95 -7.10 13.28
C ILE A 86 4.11 -8.03 12.94
N TRP A 87 3.85 -9.32 13.05
CA TRP A 87 4.78 -10.39 12.78
C TRP A 87 4.29 -11.26 11.62
N LEU A 88 5.21 -11.63 10.74
CA LEU A 88 4.97 -12.55 9.64
C LEU A 88 6.07 -13.62 9.64
N ASN A 89 5.71 -14.88 9.91
CA ASN A 89 6.66 -16.00 9.98
C ASN A 89 7.88 -15.70 10.88
N GLY A 90 7.64 -15.24 12.11
CA GLY A 90 8.68 -14.95 13.10
C GLY A 90 9.52 -13.70 12.82
N GLN A 91 9.25 -12.96 11.74
CA GLN A 91 9.91 -11.68 11.44
C GLN A 91 8.94 -10.52 11.68
N LYS A 92 9.41 -9.50 12.40
CA LYS A 92 8.67 -8.25 12.55
C LYS A 92 8.68 -7.48 11.22
N LEU A 93 7.49 -7.05 10.79
CA LEU A 93 7.33 -6.23 9.59
C LEU A 93 7.76 -4.78 9.88
N GLU A 94 8.31 -4.10 8.86
CA GLU A 94 8.79 -2.72 9.00
C GLU A 94 7.64 -1.73 9.00
N GLU A 95 7.54 -0.92 10.06
CA GLU A 95 6.66 0.25 10.11
C GLU A 95 7.36 1.44 9.46
N VAL A 96 6.71 2.10 8.50
CA VAL A 96 7.22 3.27 7.79
C VAL A 96 6.36 4.50 8.07
N GLU A 97 6.96 5.68 8.05
CA GLU A 97 6.21 6.95 8.18
C GLU A 97 5.63 7.43 6.84
N THR A 98 6.24 7.02 5.74
CA THR A 98 5.84 7.45 4.41
C THR A 98 6.10 6.30 3.44
N PHE A 99 5.10 6.03 2.61
CA PHE A 99 5.14 4.98 1.61
C PHE A 99 4.78 5.57 0.24
N LYS A 100 5.47 5.11 -0.80
CA LYS A 100 5.18 5.54 -2.18
C LYS A 100 4.37 4.45 -2.87
N TYR A 101 3.06 4.62 -2.92
CA TYR A 101 2.12 3.68 -3.52
C TYR A 101 1.75 4.14 -4.93
N HIS A 102 2.05 3.31 -5.95
CA HIS A 102 1.83 3.61 -7.38
C HIS A 102 2.22 5.03 -7.82
N GLY A 103 3.32 5.56 -7.28
CA GLY A 103 3.82 6.88 -7.64
C GLY A 103 3.37 8.02 -6.74
N SER A 104 2.41 7.80 -5.84
CA SER A 104 1.88 8.78 -4.90
C SER A 104 2.41 8.53 -3.50
N TYR A 105 2.78 9.59 -2.78
CA TYR A 105 3.17 9.50 -1.38
C TYR A 105 1.95 9.42 -0.46
N ILE A 106 1.94 8.42 0.41
CA ILE A 106 1.01 8.27 1.53
C ILE A 106 1.81 8.44 2.82
N CYS A 107 1.37 9.34 3.69
CA CYS A 107 2.04 9.64 4.96
C CYS A 107 1.18 9.17 6.14
N ASN A 108 1.85 8.72 7.20
CA ASN A 108 1.22 8.25 8.43
C ASN A 108 0.42 9.33 9.19
N ASP A 109 0.77 10.61 9.00
CA ASP A 109 0.10 11.78 9.58
C ASP A 109 -1.08 12.28 8.74
N GLY A 110 -1.41 11.58 7.64
CA GLY A 110 -2.44 11.99 6.68
C GLY A 110 -2.06 13.21 5.85
N ASN A 111 -0.85 13.75 5.97
CA ASN A 111 -0.44 14.97 5.31
C ASN A 111 -0.06 14.72 3.84
N SER A 112 -0.69 15.46 2.94
CA SER A 112 -0.40 15.41 1.49
C SER A 112 0.79 16.31 1.07
N GLY A 113 1.43 17.01 2.00
CA GLY A 113 2.50 17.97 1.70
C GLY A 113 3.69 17.37 0.95
N LYS A 114 4.10 16.13 1.27
CA LYS A 114 5.16 15.42 0.52
C LYS A 114 4.73 15.15 -0.92
N GLU A 115 3.50 14.71 -1.13
CA GLU A 115 2.96 14.44 -2.46
C GLU A 115 2.82 15.70 -3.30
N ILE A 116 2.29 16.78 -2.72
CA ILE A 116 2.15 18.07 -3.41
C ILE A 116 3.51 18.59 -3.87
N LYS A 117 4.53 18.56 -3.00
CA LYS A 117 5.90 18.97 -3.35
C LYS A 117 6.48 18.10 -4.46
N SER A 118 6.28 16.78 -4.40
CA SER A 118 6.70 15.83 -5.43
C SER A 118 6.09 16.16 -6.80
N ARG A 119 4.76 16.38 -6.85
CA ARG A 119 4.04 16.74 -8.08
C ARG A 119 4.50 18.08 -8.64
N LEU A 120 4.70 19.08 -7.78
CA LEU A 120 5.20 20.40 -8.20
C LEU A 120 6.61 20.30 -8.81
N ALA A 121 7.49 19.51 -8.21
CA ALA A 121 8.84 19.29 -8.74
C ALA A 121 8.79 18.58 -10.10
N MET A 122 7.95 17.55 -10.26
CA MET A 122 7.76 16.85 -11.54
C MET A 122 7.23 17.78 -12.63
N ALA A 123 6.23 18.61 -12.31
CA ALA A 123 5.68 19.60 -13.24
C ALA A 123 6.75 20.64 -13.64
N SER A 124 7.50 21.17 -12.67
CA SER A 124 8.58 22.13 -12.93
C SER A 124 9.67 21.56 -13.83
N ALA A 125 10.05 20.29 -13.61
CA ALA A 125 11.00 19.58 -14.46
C ALA A 125 10.46 19.38 -15.89
N ALA A 126 9.19 19.03 -16.04
CA ALA A 126 8.56 18.87 -17.35
C ALA A 126 8.52 20.19 -18.13
N ILE A 127 8.10 21.29 -17.49
CA ILE A 127 8.11 22.63 -18.09
C ILE A 127 9.52 23.05 -18.50
N SER A 128 10.51 22.77 -17.64
CA SER A 128 11.91 23.09 -17.94
C SER A 128 12.42 22.36 -19.18
N ARG A 129 12.02 21.10 -19.39
CA ARG A 129 12.34 20.35 -20.62
C ARG A 129 11.64 20.92 -21.85
N LEU A 130 10.37 21.32 -21.73
CA LEU A 130 9.61 21.92 -22.83
C LEU A 130 10.14 23.29 -23.26
N ASN A 131 10.71 24.06 -22.33
CA ASN A 131 11.33 25.36 -22.64
C ASN A 131 12.44 25.24 -23.71
N VAL A 132 13.13 24.10 -23.81
CA VAL A 132 14.12 23.85 -24.87
C VAL A 132 13.45 23.80 -26.25
N ILE A 133 12.28 23.15 -26.34
CA ILE A 133 11.49 23.06 -27.57
C ILE A 133 10.88 24.43 -27.89
N TRP A 134 10.29 25.11 -26.91
CA TRP A 134 9.65 26.43 -27.12
C TRP A 134 10.64 27.53 -27.52
N LYS A 135 11.91 27.41 -27.12
CA LYS A 135 12.99 28.31 -27.55
C LYS A 135 13.67 27.89 -28.85
N SER A 136 13.38 26.68 -29.34
CA SER A 136 13.94 26.17 -30.59
C SER A 136 13.36 26.93 -31.78
N LYS A 137 14.23 27.33 -32.71
CA LYS A 137 13.83 27.93 -33.99
C LYS A 137 13.47 26.89 -35.06
N ILE A 138 13.53 25.60 -34.74
CA ILE A 138 13.29 24.52 -35.71
C ILE A 138 11.82 24.47 -36.17
N TYR A 139 10.89 24.98 -35.35
CA TYR A 139 9.45 25.06 -35.65
C TYR A 139 8.94 26.49 -35.87
N ARG A 140 9.84 27.45 -36.16
CA ARG A 140 9.50 28.87 -36.36
C ARG A 140 10.07 29.35 -37.69
#